data_AF-A0AA85K224-F1
#
_entry.id   AF-A0AA85K224-F1
#
_cell.length_a   1.000
_cell.length_b   1.000
_cell.length_c   1.000
_cell.angle_alpha   90.00
_cell.angle_beta   90.00
_cell.angle_gamma   90.00
#
_symmetry.space_group_name_H-M   'P 1'
#
loop_
_entity.id
_entity.type
_entity.pdbx_description
1 polymer ?
#
loop_
_entity_poly.entity_id
_entity_poly.type
_entity_poly.pdbx_seq_one_letter_code
_entity_poly.pdbx_strand_id
1 'polypeptide(L)'
;MGYPSRFVRRHMNAKYNKEKPTTVKKKQLFMKLQFNGDVASEVLHQRLSRAIKRTYTAATLCLSFSSRPILIAQVKDKLPSCATSMCIYKFSCSCGESYIGRTTRQLNKRINEHLPSWFGKGQIKSIRSSILAHLIDSGHQVDKNSAFKVIYRIPSSLSNGIRTRLLHLAEAMGIRENNPSLCIQKKFVLPLSLPWPR
;
A
#
# COMPACT_ATOMS: atom_id res chain seq x y z
N MET A 1 -37.68 70.43 18.01
CA MET A 1 -37.25 69.55 16.89
C MET A 1 -37.69 68.12 17.19
N GLY A 2 -38.83 67.69 16.63
CA GLY A 2 -39.42 66.37 16.89
C GLY A 2 -39.13 65.36 15.77
N TYR A 3 -39.08 64.08 16.11
CA TYR A 3 -38.85 63.00 15.14
C TYR A 3 -40.01 62.91 14.12
N PRO A 4 -39.73 62.66 12.83
CA PRO A 4 -40.77 62.53 11.81
C PRO A 4 -41.80 61.45 12.18
N SER A 5 -43.09 61.79 12.13
CA SER A 5 -44.19 60.90 12.52
C SER A 5 -44.26 59.59 11.70
N ARG A 6 -43.71 59.59 10.49
CA ARG A 6 -43.56 58.37 9.66
C ARG A 6 -42.50 57.41 10.20
N PHE A 7 -41.42 57.93 10.78
CA PHE A 7 -40.35 57.13 11.37
C PHE A 7 -40.86 56.38 12.61
N VAL A 8 -41.50 57.11 13.53
CA VAL A 8 -42.06 56.54 14.76
C VAL A 8 -43.08 55.43 14.46
N ARG A 9 -44.00 55.67 13.52
CA ARG A 9 -45.04 54.70 13.14
C ARG A 9 -44.49 53.42 12.54
N ARG A 10 -43.41 53.52 11.74
CA ARG A 10 -42.74 52.36 11.13
C ARG A 10 -42.08 51.46 12.16
N HIS A 11 -41.59 52.04 13.24
CA HIS A 11 -40.86 51.33 14.30
C HIS A 11 -41.74 50.98 15.52
N MET A 12 -42.95 51.55 15.63
CA MET A 12 -43.94 51.19 16.66
C MET A 12 -44.64 49.86 16.39
N ASN A 13 -44.80 49.46 15.11
CA ASN A 13 -45.47 48.20 14.81
C ASN A 13 -44.62 47.04 15.35
N ALA A 14 -45.16 46.32 16.34
CA ALA A 14 -44.57 45.08 16.84
C ALA A 14 -44.26 44.18 15.64
N LYS A 15 -42.98 43.82 15.48
CA LYS A 15 -42.58 42.87 14.43
C LYS A 15 -43.38 41.59 14.68
N TYR A 16 -44.35 41.33 13.83
CA TYR A 16 -45.07 40.06 13.85
C TYR A 16 -44.03 38.96 13.62
N ASN A 17 -43.71 38.21 14.68
CA ASN A 17 -42.85 37.05 14.61
C ASN A 17 -43.62 36.03 13.79
N LYS A 18 -43.36 35.96 12.48
CA LYS A 18 -43.89 34.88 11.65
C LYS A 18 -43.48 33.57 12.32
N GLU A 19 -44.45 32.74 12.65
CA GLU A 19 -44.19 31.39 13.13
C GLU A 19 -43.34 30.69 12.08
N LYS A 20 -42.18 30.17 12.50
CA LYS A 20 -41.29 29.46 11.59
C LYS A 20 -41.99 28.15 11.22
N PRO A 21 -42.14 27.81 9.93
CA PRO A 21 -42.76 26.55 9.54
C PRO A 21 -42.00 25.38 10.16
N THR A 22 -42.73 24.44 10.75
CA THR A 22 -42.20 23.22 11.38
C THR A 22 -41.46 22.39 10.33
N THR A 23 -40.14 22.60 10.25
CA THR A 23 -39.29 21.96 9.24
C THR A 23 -38.68 20.67 9.84
N VAL A 24 -38.62 19.60 9.05
CA VAL A 24 -38.00 18.33 9.44
C VAL A 24 -36.54 18.55 9.85
N LYS A 25 -36.09 17.87 10.91
CA LYS A 25 -34.69 17.90 11.37
C LYS A 25 -33.77 17.42 10.25
N LYS A 26 -32.75 18.22 9.93
CA LYS A 26 -31.77 17.88 8.89
C LYS A 26 -30.88 16.71 9.32
N LYS A 27 -30.57 15.81 8.38
CA LYS A 27 -29.63 14.70 8.58
C LYS A 27 -28.19 15.22 8.62
N GLN A 28 -27.42 14.84 9.65
CA GLN A 28 -26.01 15.21 9.75
C GLN A 28 -25.15 14.29 8.87
N LEU A 29 -24.27 14.87 8.06
CA LEU A 29 -23.31 14.18 7.22
C LEU A 29 -21.90 14.49 7.71
N PHE A 30 -21.16 13.46 8.11
CA PHE A 30 -19.79 13.60 8.60
C PHE A 30 -18.80 13.31 7.48
N MET A 31 -17.81 14.18 7.30
CA MET A 31 -16.73 13.98 6.35
C MET A 31 -15.40 14.39 6.99
N LYS A 32 -14.41 13.50 6.90
CA LYS A 32 -13.05 13.73 7.40
C LYS A 32 -12.14 14.12 6.25
N LEU A 33 -11.43 15.24 6.39
CA LEU A 33 -10.54 15.81 5.38
C LEU A 33 -9.15 16.03 5.94
N GLN A 34 -8.15 16.04 5.06
CA GLN A 34 -6.80 16.43 5.42
C GLN A 34 -6.76 17.95 5.62
N PHE A 35 -6.05 18.39 6.67
CA PHE A 35 -5.83 19.80 6.92
C PHE A 35 -4.68 20.31 6.06
N ASN A 36 -4.98 21.27 5.17
CA ASN A 36 -4.02 21.86 4.23
C ASN A 36 -3.70 23.33 4.57
N GLY A 37 -3.96 23.76 5.81
CA GLY A 37 -3.84 25.14 6.29
C GLY A 37 -5.19 25.84 6.44
N ASP A 38 -5.23 26.92 7.25
CA ASP A 38 -6.49 27.57 7.65
C ASP A 38 -7.27 28.13 6.46
N VAL A 39 -6.61 28.90 5.60
CA VAL A 39 -7.25 29.54 4.44
C VAL A 39 -7.80 28.50 3.46
N ALA A 40 -7.01 27.46 3.14
CA ALA A 40 -7.43 26.41 2.23
C ALA A 40 -8.58 25.57 2.80
N SER A 41 -8.52 25.27 4.10
CA SER A 41 -9.55 24.51 4.81
C SER A 41 -10.87 25.29 4.89
N GLU A 42 -10.80 26.60 5.10
CA GLU A 42 -11.97 27.48 5.13
C GLU A 42 -12.63 27.57 3.74
N VAL A 43 -11.84 27.77 2.68
CA VAL A 43 -12.37 27.79 1.30
C VAL A 43 -13.03 26.45 0.94
N LEU A 44 -12.40 25.33 1.31
CA LEU A 44 -12.96 23.99 1.12
C LEU A 44 -14.28 23.82 1.89
N HIS A 45 -14.31 24.22 3.16
CA HIS A 45 -15.50 24.17 3.99
C HIS A 45 -16.66 24.98 3.39
N GLN A 46 -16.38 26.20 2.90
CA GLN A 46 -17.38 27.04 2.27
C GLN A 46 -17.92 26.45 0.97
N ARG A 47 -17.05 25.92 0.12
CA ARG A 47 -17.44 25.31 -1.16
C ARG A 47 -18.31 24.07 -0.95
N LEU A 48 -17.88 23.16 -0.07
CA LEU A 48 -18.62 21.95 0.27
C LEU A 48 -19.96 22.26 0.94
N SER A 49 -19.97 23.17 1.91
CA SER A 49 -21.20 23.62 2.57
C SER A 49 -22.19 24.23 1.57
N ARG A 50 -21.70 25.01 0.60
CA ARG A 50 -22.55 25.61 -0.44
C ARG A 50 -23.08 24.57 -1.40
N ALA A 51 -22.26 23.61 -1.82
CA ALA A 51 -22.67 22.53 -2.70
C ALA A 51 -23.77 21.67 -2.07
N ILE A 52 -23.58 21.24 -0.83
CA ILE A 52 -24.56 20.41 -0.10
C ILE A 52 -25.86 21.17 0.16
N LYS A 53 -25.80 22.46 0.51
CA LYS A 53 -27.02 23.28 0.65
C LYS A 53 -27.82 23.36 -0.65
N ARG A 54 -27.16 23.32 -1.82
CA ARG A 54 -27.82 23.36 -3.13
C ARG A 54 -28.40 22.02 -3.55
N THR A 55 -27.69 20.92 -3.31
CA THR A 55 -28.10 19.57 -3.78
C THR A 55 -28.94 18.81 -2.76
N TYR A 56 -28.70 19.02 -1.46
CA TYR A 56 -29.32 18.27 -0.37
C TYR A 56 -29.83 19.23 0.73
N THR A 57 -31.00 19.82 0.50
CA THR A 57 -31.61 20.80 1.43
C THR A 57 -31.92 20.22 2.82
N ALA A 58 -32.17 18.91 2.90
CA ALA A 58 -32.44 18.15 4.11
C ALA A 58 -31.17 17.69 4.87
N ALA A 59 -29.97 18.04 4.41
CA ALA A 59 -28.71 17.63 5.03
C ALA A 59 -27.92 18.82 5.62
N THR A 60 -27.13 18.52 6.65
CA THR A 60 -26.15 19.43 7.25
C THR A 60 -24.77 18.77 7.25
N LEU A 61 -23.77 19.43 6.67
CA LEU A 61 -22.39 18.94 6.63
C LEU A 61 -21.66 19.25 7.94
N CYS A 62 -20.93 18.25 8.44
CA CYS A 62 -19.99 18.36 9.54
C CYS A 62 -18.60 17.93 9.04
N LEU A 63 -17.67 18.89 8.90
CA LEU A 63 -16.30 18.61 8.50
C LEU A 63 -15.39 18.41 9.71
N SER A 64 -14.56 17.38 9.66
CA SER A 64 -13.47 17.14 10.61
C SER A 64 -12.15 17.21 9.87
N PHE A 65 -11.32 18.20 10.20
CA PHE A 65 -9.98 18.33 9.64
C PHE A 65 -8.97 17.52 10.47
N SER A 66 -8.11 16.78 9.79
CA SER A 66 -7.05 16.00 10.42
C SER A 66 -5.71 16.33 9.79
N SER A 67 -4.71 16.60 10.62
CA SER A 67 -3.31 16.73 10.20
C SER A 67 -2.67 15.39 9.82
N ARG A 68 -3.35 14.26 10.08
CA ARG A 68 -2.87 12.95 9.63
C ARG A 68 -3.10 12.83 8.12
N PRO A 69 -2.08 12.48 7.34
CA PRO A 69 -2.23 12.31 5.90
C PRO A 69 -3.26 11.19 5.64
N ILE A 70 -4.32 11.51 4.90
CA ILE A 70 -5.30 10.51 4.45
C ILE A 70 -4.66 9.59 3.41
N LEU A 71 -3.74 10.15 2.62
CA LEU A 71 -2.93 9.43 1.64
C LEU A 71 -1.47 9.45 2.11
N ILE A 72 -0.95 8.29 2.51
CA ILE A 72 0.51 8.11 2.62
C ILE A 72 1.03 8.04 1.17
N ALA A 73 1.27 9.19 0.55
CA ALA A 73 2.10 9.23 -0.63
C ALA A 73 3.44 8.60 -0.22
N GLN A 74 3.85 7.52 -0.88
CA GLN A 74 5.18 6.94 -0.67
C GLN A 74 6.21 7.89 -1.29
N VAL A 75 6.43 9.03 -0.64
CA VAL A 75 7.47 10.03 -0.98
C VAL A 75 8.78 9.58 -0.32
N LYS A 76 9.17 8.34 -0.53
CA LYS A 76 10.50 7.88 -0.15
C LYS A 76 11.20 7.41 -1.40
N ASP A 77 12.45 7.82 -1.56
CA ASP A 77 13.29 7.37 -2.67
C ASP A 77 13.15 5.86 -2.83
N LYS A 78 12.98 5.41 -4.07
CA LYS A 78 12.96 3.98 -4.38
C LYS A 78 14.31 3.42 -3.95
N LEU A 79 14.34 2.78 -2.79
CA LEU A 79 15.52 2.11 -2.30
C LEU A 79 15.99 1.14 -3.40
N PRO A 80 17.28 1.14 -3.79
CA PRO A 80 17.76 0.23 -4.81
C PRO A 80 17.37 -1.21 -4.45
N SER A 81 16.96 -1.99 -5.45
CA SER A 81 16.44 -3.36 -5.27
C SER A 81 17.34 -4.21 -4.36
N CYS A 82 18.65 -4.04 -4.48
CA CYS A 82 19.69 -4.75 -3.73
C CYS A 82 19.70 -4.44 -2.22
N ALA A 83 19.24 -3.26 -1.80
CA ALA A 83 19.16 -2.84 -0.40
C ALA A 83 17.81 -3.17 0.26
N THR A 84 16.88 -3.76 -0.50
CA THR A 84 15.57 -4.13 0.05
C THR A 84 15.66 -5.35 0.97
N SER A 85 14.92 -5.30 2.07
CA SER A 85 14.73 -6.40 3.01
C SER A 85 13.25 -6.77 3.11
N MET A 86 12.96 -7.95 3.67
CA MET A 86 11.58 -8.47 3.82
C MET A 86 10.86 -8.51 2.46
N CYS A 87 11.48 -9.20 1.52
CA CYS A 87 11.06 -9.23 0.13
C CYS A 87 11.20 -10.62 -0.49
N ILE A 88 10.50 -10.79 -1.60
CA ILE A 88 10.52 -11.98 -2.44
C ILE A 88 11.21 -11.58 -3.72
N TYR A 89 12.19 -12.39 -4.12
CA TYR A 89 12.97 -12.17 -5.32
C TYR A 89 12.85 -13.36 -6.27
N LYS A 90 13.00 -13.05 -7.55
CA LYS A 90 13.18 -14.00 -8.63
C LYS A 90 14.64 -13.95 -9.06
N PHE A 91 15.27 -15.10 -9.17
CA PHE A 91 16.47 -15.30 -9.96
C PHE A 91 16.06 -15.86 -11.32
N SER A 92 16.61 -15.31 -12.40
CA SER A 92 16.40 -15.81 -13.76
C SER A 92 17.75 -16.03 -14.43
N CYS A 93 17.93 -17.21 -15.01
CA CYS A 93 19.11 -17.56 -15.80
C CYS A 93 18.85 -17.28 -17.29
N SER A 94 19.92 -17.14 -18.08
CA SER A 94 19.85 -16.97 -19.54
C SER A 94 19.20 -18.17 -20.24
N CYS A 95 19.27 -19.36 -19.66
CA CYS A 95 18.63 -20.57 -20.19
C CYS A 95 17.12 -20.69 -19.85
N GLY A 96 16.52 -19.68 -19.22
CA GLY A 96 15.10 -19.69 -18.85
C GLY A 96 14.78 -20.35 -17.51
N GLU A 97 15.73 -21.07 -16.93
CA GLU A 97 15.62 -21.61 -15.57
C GLU A 97 15.48 -20.49 -14.54
N SER A 98 14.57 -20.68 -13.57
CA SER A 98 14.30 -19.64 -12.57
C SER A 98 14.14 -20.19 -11.18
N TYR A 99 14.40 -19.32 -10.20
CA TYR A 99 14.27 -19.59 -8.78
C TYR A 99 13.48 -18.47 -8.12
N ILE A 100 12.59 -18.81 -7.19
CA ILE A 100 11.92 -17.84 -6.32
C ILE A 100 12.32 -18.13 -4.89
N GLY A 101 12.73 -17.08 -4.20
CA GLY A 101 13.04 -17.16 -2.78
C GLY A 101 12.65 -15.91 -2.04
N ARG A 102 12.58 -16.06 -0.73
CA ARG A 102 12.41 -14.94 0.20
C ARG A 102 13.68 -14.58 0.94
N THR A 103 13.71 -13.34 1.42
CA THR A 103 14.74 -12.89 2.35
C THR A 103 14.16 -11.95 3.40
N THR A 104 14.51 -12.21 4.66
CA THR A 104 14.28 -11.28 5.78
C THR A 104 15.38 -10.22 5.85
N ARG A 105 16.58 -10.55 5.37
CA ARG A 105 17.77 -9.69 5.30
C ARG A 105 17.79 -8.91 3.97
N GLN A 106 18.78 -8.04 3.79
CA GLN A 106 18.98 -7.34 2.52
C GLN A 106 19.22 -8.32 1.37
N LEU A 107 18.61 -8.07 0.21
CA LEU A 107 18.74 -8.92 -0.98
C LEU A 107 20.20 -9.12 -1.39
N ASN A 108 21.04 -8.07 -1.35
CA ASN A 108 22.46 -8.19 -1.71
C ASN A 108 23.20 -9.22 -0.84
N LYS A 109 22.88 -9.30 0.46
CA LYS A 109 23.47 -10.33 1.34
C LYS A 109 23.04 -11.72 0.89
N ARG A 110 21.76 -11.89 0.55
CA ARG A 110 21.23 -13.16 0.05
C ARG A 110 21.83 -13.57 -1.30
N ILE A 111 22.06 -12.62 -2.20
CA ILE A 111 22.76 -12.86 -3.47
C ILE A 111 24.17 -13.37 -3.22
N ASN A 112 24.92 -12.78 -2.28
CA ASN A 112 26.27 -13.22 -1.95
C ASN A 112 26.31 -14.57 -1.22
N GLU A 113 25.23 -14.96 -0.54
CA GLU A 113 25.08 -16.32 0.00
C GLU A 113 24.88 -17.35 -1.13
N HIS A 114 24.17 -16.98 -2.20
CA HIS A 114 24.03 -17.82 -3.40
C HIS A 114 25.28 -17.86 -4.26
N LEU A 115 25.95 -16.71 -4.43
CA LEU A 115 27.11 -16.51 -5.30
C LEU A 115 28.34 -16.15 -4.47
N PRO A 116 28.99 -17.15 -3.85
CA PRO A 116 30.13 -16.91 -2.99
C PRO A 116 31.33 -16.40 -3.80
N SER A 117 32.21 -15.64 -3.15
CA SER A 117 33.37 -15.00 -3.79
C SER A 117 34.33 -15.97 -4.48
N TRP A 118 34.38 -17.23 -4.05
CA TRP A 118 35.21 -18.26 -4.67
C TRP A 118 34.70 -18.73 -6.03
N PHE A 119 33.39 -18.61 -6.31
CA PHE A 119 32.80 -19.04 -7.59
C PHE A 119 33.38 -18.24 -8.76
N GLY A 120 33.53 -16.92 -8.59
CA GLY A 120 34.20 -16.06 -9.56
C GLY A 120 35.71 -16.30 -9.71
N LYS A 121 36.31 -17.12 -8.83
CA LYS A 121 37.73 -17.49 -8.87
C LYS A 121 37.98 -18.88 -9.48
N GLY A 122 36.94 -19.53 -10.01
CA GLY A 122 37.04 -20.86 -10.62
C GLY A 122 37.36 -22.00 -9.64
N GLN A 123 37.25 -21.76 -8.33
CA GLN A 123 37.38 -22.82 -7.33
C GLN A 123 36.03 -23.53 -7.16
N ILE A 124 36.03 -24.82 -6.85
CA ILE A 124 34.80 -25.55 -6.48
C ILE A 124 34.90 -25.89 -4.99
N LYS A 125 33.92 -25.43 -4.22
CA LYS A 125 33.75 -25.76 -2.80
C LYS A 125 32.33 -26.29 -2.56
N SER A 126 31.96 -26.45 -1.29
CA SER A 126 30.62 -26.87 -0.87
C SER A 126 29.51 -26.07 -1.57
N ILE A 127 28.63 -26.78 -2.27
CA ILE A 127 27.45 -26.25 -2.95
C ILE A 127 26.33 -26.12 -1.92
N ARG A 128 25.87 -24.87 -1.69
CA ARG A 128 24.89 -24.54 -0.63
C ARG A 128 23.55 -24.03 -1.15
N SER A 129 23.36 -23.93 -2.46
CA SER A 129 22.09 -23.49 -3.04
C SER A 129 21.84 -24.10 -4.42
N SER A 130 20.56 -24.25 -4.77
CA SER A 130 20.16 -24.76 -6.08
C SER A 130 20.55 -23.84 -7.23
N ILE A 131 20.56 -22.51 -7.01
CA ILE A 131 21.09 -21.53 -7.96
C ILE A 131 22.57 -21.83 -8.24
N LEU A 132 23.38 -21.99 -7.19
CA LEU A 132 24.82 -22.26 -7.35
C LEU A 132 25.08 -23.60 -8.04
N ALA A 133 24.34 -24.65 -7.66
CA ALA A 133 24.42 -25.96 -8.31
C ALA A 133 24.17 -25.83 -9.81
N HIS A 134 23.05 -25.20 -10.18
CA HIS A 134 22.69 -24.96 -11.58
C HIS A 134 23.77 -24.20 -12.36
N LEU A 135 24.37 -23.16 -11.77
CA LEU A 135 25.42 -22.38 -12.43
C LEU A 135 26.72 -23.16 -12.64
N ILE A 136 27.06 -24.06 -11.71
CA ILE A 136 28.20 -24.96 -11.86
C ILE A 136 27.91 -25.99 -12.98
N ASP A 137 26.73 -26.61 -12.95
CA ASP A 137 26.37 -27.66 -13.90
C ASP A 137 26.20 -27.14 -15.34
N SER A 138 25.68 -25.92 -15.49
CA SER A 138 25.47 -25.29 -16.80
C SER A 138 26.65 -24.48 -17.31
N GLY A 139 27.60 -24.11 -16.43
CA GLY A 139 28.70 -23.20 -16.76
C GLY A 139 28.25 -21.77 -17.12
N HIS A 140 26.99 -21.40 -16.86
CA HIS A 140 26.49 -20.08 -17.20
C HIS A 140 27.07 -18.98 -16.31
N GLN A 141 27.44 -17.87 -16.95
CA GLN A 141 27.84 -16.64 -16.27
C GLN A 141 26.62 -15.75 -16.02
N VAL A 142 26.55 -15.18 -14.82
CA VAL A 142 25.40 -14.37 -14.42
C VAL A 142 25.85 -13.04 -13.84
N ASP A 143 25.28 -11.96 -14.37
CA ASP A 143 25.36 -10.65 -13.74
C ASP A 143 24.38 -10.54 -12.56
N LYS A 144 24.91 -10.18 -11.39
CA LYS A 144 24.16 -10.08 -10.14
C LYS A 144 23.05 -9.03 -10.19
N ASN A 145 23.26 -7.95 -10.95
CA ASN A 145 22.34 -6.82 -10.97
C ASN A 145 21.11 -7.09 -11.85
N SER A 146 21.27 -7.84 -12.94
CA SER A 146 20.20 -8.16 -13.87
C SER A 146 19.45 -9.45 -13.53
N ALA A 147 20.15 -10.48 -13.02
CA ALA A 147 19.52 -11.78 -12.80
C ALA A 147 18.61 -11.85 -11.57
N PHE A 148 18.84 -11.00 -10.57
CA PHE A 148 18.03 -10.96 -9.35
C PHE A 148 17.06 -9.78 -9.36
N LYS A 149 15.77 -10.07 -9.36
CA LYS A 149 14.71 -9.06 -9.37
C LYS A 149 13.78 -9.22 -8.17
N VAL A 150 13.48 -8.14 -7.47
CA VAL A 150 12.44 -8.13 -6.43
C VAL A 150 11.07 -8.20 -7.10
N ILE A 151 10.28 -9.21 -6.76
CA ILE A 151 8.90 -9.39 -7.24
C ILE A 151 7.92 -8.67 -6.31
N TYR A 152 8.13 -8.83 -5.00
CA TYR A 152 7.22 -8.29 -3.99
C TYR A 152 7.98 -7.89 -2.73
N ARG A 153 7.57 -6.77 -2.12
CA ARG A 153 8.12 -6.27 -0.86
C ARG A 153 7.02 -6.18 0.17
N ILE A 154 7.30 -6.68 1.38
CA ILE A 154 6.34 -6.59 2.47
C ILE A 154 6.35 -5.18 3.06
N PRO A 155 5.17 -4.56 3.25
CA PRO A 155 5.06 -3.26 3.89
C PRO A 155 5.73 -3.25 5.27
N SER A 156 6.52 -2.20 5.53
CA SER A 156 7.19 -2.00 6.83
C SER A 156 6.25 -1.49 7.92
N SER A 157 5.02 -1.10 7.57
CA SER A 157 3.99 -0.63 8.52
C SER A 157 3.39 -1.74 9.38
N LEU A 158 3.63 -3.00 9.02
CA LEU A 158 3.07 -4.17 9.70
C LEU A 158 3.97 -4.66 10.84
N SER A 159 3.39 -5.35 11.83
CA SER A 159 4.16 -5.99 12.91
C SER A 159 5.05 -7.12 12.38
N ASN A 160 6.18 -7.38 13.04
CA ASN A 160 7.16 -8.37 12.57
C ASN A 160 6.57 -9.79 12.44
N GLY A 161 5.66 -10.19 13.34
CA GLY A 161 4.99 -11.50 13.24
C GLY A 161 4.14 -11.64 11.98
N ILE A 162 3.34 -10.60 11.65
CA ILE A 162 2.51 -10.58 10.44
C ILE A 162 3.40 -10.55 9.19
N ARG A 163 4.47 -9.74 9.20
CA ARG A 163 5.41 -9.65 8.07
C ARG A 163 6.04 -11.01 7.75
N THR A 164 6.48 -11.74 8.77
CA THR A 164 7.06 -13.06 8.58
C THR A 164 6.05 -14.04 7.98
N ARG A 165 4.80 -14.06 8.47
CA ARG A 165 3.75 -14.92 7.92
C ARG A 165 3.44 -14.59 6.45
N LEU A 166 3.28 -13.30 6.13
CA LEU A 166 3.07 -12.84 4.76
C LEU A 166 4.24 -13.20 3.84
N LEU A 167 5.48 -13.21 4.36
CA LEU A 167 6.66 -13.59 3.59
C LEU A 167 6.64 -15.06 3.17
N HIS A 168 6.26 -15.95 4.08
CA HIS A 168 6.09 -17.37 3.76
C HIS A 168 4.97 -17.57 2.75
N LEU A 169 3.81 -16.93 2.98
CA LEU A 169 2.64 -17.07 2.13
C LEU A 169 2.89 -16.55 0.72
N ALA A 170 3.48 -15.36 0.59
CA ALA A 170 3.75 -14.78 -0.71
C ALA A 170 4.89 -15.51 -1.44
N GLU A 171 5.86 -16.13 -0.74
CA GLU A 171 6.82 -17.05 -1.38
C GLU A 171 6.10 -18.27 -1.96
N ALA A 172 5.25 -18.93 -1.17
CA ALA A 172 4.49 -20.09 -1.61
C ALA A 172 3.60 -19.77 -2.81
N MET A 173 2.90 -18.62 -2.78
CA MET A 173 2.14 -18.13 -3.93
C MET A 173 3.06 -17.86 -5.13
N GLY A 174 4.19 -17.17 -4.93
CA GLY A 174 5.14 -16.88 -6.00
C GLY A 174 5.63 -18.15 -6.70
N ILE A 175 5.99 -19.18 -5.93
CA ILE A 175 6.41 -20.49 -6.44
C ILE A 175 5.27 -21.18 -7.20
N ARG A 176 4.05 -21.15 -6.67
CA ARG A 176 2.89 -21.78 -7.31
C ARG A 176 2.55 -21.11 -8.65
N GLU A 177 2.47 -19.78 -8.67
CA GLU A 177 2.06 -19.02 -9.87
C GLU A 177 3.14 -19.03 -10.97
N ASN A 178 4.42 -18.90 -10.62
CA ASN A 178 5.49 -18.78 -11.61
C ASN A 178 6.11 -20.12 -12.02
N ASN A 179 5.79 -21.19 -11.29
CA ASN A 179 6.37 -22.51 -11.47
C ASN A 179 7.90 -22.51 -11.77
N PRO A 180 8.76 -21.92 -10.91
CA PRO A 180 10.22 -21.90 -11.10
C PRO A 180 10.89 -23.28 -10.98
N SER A 181 11.68 -23.65 -11.96
CA SER A 181 12.32 -24.97 -12.09
C SER A 181 13.38 -25.28 -11.02
N LEU A 182 14.10 -24.27 -10.52
CA LEU A 182 15.20 -24.44 -9.55
C LEU A 182 14.73 -24.53 -8.08
N CYS A 183 13.42 -24.42 -7.83
CA CYS A 183 12.84 -24.54 -6.49
C CYS A 183 12.62 -26.02 -6.13
N ILE A 184 13.58 -26.62 -5.42
CA ILE A 184 13.56 -28.04 -5.02
C ILE A 184 12.35 -28.38 -4.12
N GLN A 185 11.86 -27.41 -3.35
CA GLN A 185 10.74 -27.57 -2.41
C GLN A 185 9.43 -28.02 -3.07
N LYS A 186 9.29 -27.89 -4.38
CA LYS A 186 8.12 -28.38 -5.12
C LYS A 186 7.99 -29.90 -5.12
N LYS A 187 9.10 -30.63 -4.96
CA LYS A 187 9.11 -32.09 -5.04
C LYS A 187 8.37 -32.77 -3.87
N PHE A 188 8.10 -32.03 -2.78
CA PHE A 188 7.44 -32.57 -1.58
C PHE A 188 5.93 -32.32 -1.52
N VAL A 189 5.36 -31.56 -2.46
CA VAL A 189 3.91 -31.39 -2.54
C VAL A 189 3.35 -32.51 -3.42
N LEU A 190 3.22 -33.71 -2.85
CA LEU A 190 2.29 -34.69 -3.40
C LEU A 190 0.91 -34.01 -3.40
N PRO A 191 0.23 -33.88 -4.55
CA PRO A 191 -1.15 -33.45 -4.54
C PRO A 191 -1.92 -34.46 -3.69
N LEU A 192 -2.49 -34.01 -2.57
CA LEU A 192 -3.46 -34.80 -1.84
C LEU A 192 -4.63 -35.03 -2.81
N SER A 193 -4.62 -36.16 -3.50
CA SER A 193 -5.74 -36.66 -4.29
C SER A 193 -6.81 -37.12 -3.30
N LEU A 194 -7.49 -36.15 -2.68
CA LEU A 194 -8.63 -36.45 -1.83
C LEU A 194 -9.77 -36.90 -2.76
N PRO A 195 -10.37 -38.08 -2.53
CA PRO A 195 -11.58 -38.48 -3.21
C PRO A 195 -12.69 -37.58 -2.69
N TRP A 196 -13.01 -36.51 -3.43
CA TRP A 196 -14.22 -35.75 -3.16
C TRP A 196 -15.42 -36.66 -3.45
N PRO A 197 -16.36 -36.83 -2.50
CA PRO A 197 -17.60 -37.54 -2.79
C PRO A 197 -18.38 -36.76 -3.85
N ARG A 198 -18.87 -37.49 -4.86
CA ARG A 198 -19.69 -36.96 -5.96
C ARG A 198 -21.03 -36.44 -5.48
#